data_AF-A0A1J5MJ80-F1
#
_entry.id   AF-A0A1J5MJ80-F1
#
_cell.length_a   1.000
_cell.length_b   1.000
_cell.length_c   1.000
_cell.angle_alpha   90.00
_cell.angle_beta   90.00
_cell.angle_gamma   90.00
#
_symmetry.space_group_name_H-M   'P 1'
#
loop_
_entity.id
_entity.type
_entity.pdbx_description
1 polymer ?
#
loop_
_entity_poly.entity_id
_entity_poly.type
_entity_poly.pdbx_seq_one_letter_code
_entity_poly.pdbx_strand_id
1 'polypeptide(L)'
;MYFAGQIGSIGQRLPYLLFGLFSDYGYSILRPTLWLAGLWALGFVAFWGYLAGCCVPAPLDVVDRPMGTAMGLSFSNLFPLFGFGRTFLAAELAGLPAVLKVISGFQTVFSLPLLFFLGLGLRQRFRLR
;
A
#
# COMPACT_ATOMS: atom_id res chain seq x y z
N MET A 1 -2.34 0.22 24.94
CA MET A 1 -1.35 -0.89 24.97
C MET A 1 -0.27 -0.72 26.06
N TYR A 2 -0.54 -0.02 27.17
CA TYR A 2 0.49 0.21 28.19
C TYR A 2 0.87 -1.05 28.99
N PHE A 3 0.03 -2.10 28.94
CA PHE A 3 0.21 -3.34 29.70
C PHE A 3 0.78 -4.52 28.89
N ALA A 4 0.88 -4.42 27.55
CA ALA A 4 1.41 -5.49 26.71
C ALA A 4 2.96 -5.57 26.71
N GLY A 5 3.64 -4.53 27.20
CA GLY A 5 5.10 -4.51 27.33
C GLY A 5 5.66 -5.29 28.51
N GLN A 6 4.81 -5.74 29.44
CA GLN A 6 5.23 -6.35 30.71
C GLN A 6 5.13 -7.88 30.76
N ILE A 7 4.75 -8.57 29.68
CA ILE A 7 4.54 -10.02 29.72
C ILE A 7 5.64 -10.76 28.93
N GLY A 8 6.47 -11.50 29.65
CA GLY A 8 7.13 -12.73 29.18
C GLY A 8 8.10 -12.63 27.99
N SER A 9 8.53 -13.80 27.50
CA SER A 9 9.49 -13.97 26.39
C SER A 9 8.90 -13.53 25.04
N ILE A 10 9.77 -13.26 24.06
CA ILE A 10 9.40 -12.80 22.69
C ILE A 10 8.33 -13.68 22.02
N GLY A 11 8.34 -15.00 22.28
CA GLY A 11 7.34 -15.93 21.74
C GLY A 11 5.92 -15.71 22.28
N GLN A 12 5.77 -15.37 23.56
CA GLN A 12 4.47 -15.08 24.17
C GLN A 12 3.92 -13.70 23.77
N ARG A 13 4.81 -12.77 23.39
CA ARG A 13 4.45 -11.43 22.90
C ARG A 13 4.01 -11.44 21.44
N LEU A 14 4.45 -12.42 20.66
CA LEU A 14 4.19 -12.53 19.23
C LEU A 14 2.67 -12.48 18.87
N PRO A 15 1.77 -13.25 19.51
CA PRO A 15 0.34 -13.15 19.23
C PRO A 15 -0.24 -11.78 19.62
N TYR A 16 0.22 -11.16 20.72
CA TYR A 16 -0.23 -9.81 21.11
C TYR A 16 0.29 -8.72 20.16
N LEU A 17 1.50 -8.87 19.64
CA LEU A 17 2.08 -7.97 18.65
C LEU A 17 1.35 -8.11 17.31
N LEU A 18 1.09 -9.34 16.85
CA LEU A 18 0.26 -9.59 15.66
C LEU A 18 -1.15 -9.04 15.86
N PHE A 19 -1.76 -9.26 17.03
CA PHE A 19 -3.09 -8.73 17.33
C PHE A 19 -3.09 -7.20 17.36
N GLY A 20 -2.09 -6.57 17.97
CA GLY A 20 -1.95 -5.12 17.96
C GLY A 20 -1.66 -4.54 16.57
N LEU A 21 -0.96 -5.32 15.75
CA LEU A 21 -0.66 -4.99 14.36
C LEU A 21 -1.91 -5.09 13.48
N PHE A 22 -2.78 -6.11 13.68
CA PHE A 22 -3.90 -6.42 12.81
C PHE A 22 -5.31 -6.04 13.32
N SER A 23 -5.51 -5.75 14.62
CA SER A 23 -6.86 -5.73 15.22
C SER A 23 -7.30 -4.40 15.85
N ASP A 24 -6.50 -3.34 15.80
CA ASP A 24 -6.79 -2.05 16.49
C ASP A 24 -6.93 -0.86 15.53
N TYR A 25 -7.15 -1.12 14.24
CA TYR A 25 -7.16 -0.07 13.21
C TYR A 25 -8.30 0.94 13.32
N GLY A 26 -9.36 0.64 14.08
CA GLY A 26 -10.51 1.54 14.26
C GLY A 26 -10.24 2.75 15.16
N TYR A 27 -9.35 2.61 16.16
CA TYR A 27 -9.07 3.67 17.16
C TYR A 27 -7.81 4.50 16.87
N SER A 28 -7.02 4.13 15.85
CA SER A 28 -5.73 4.77 15.53
C SER A 28 -5.63 5.12 14.05
N ILE A 29 -5.40 6.41 13.75
CA ILE A 29 -5.15 6.90 12.37
C ILE A 29 -3.75 6.50 11.90
N LEU A 30 -2.76 6.45 12.80
CA LEU A 30 -1.35 6.28 12.42
C LEU A 30 -1.07 4.89 11.82
N ARG A 31 -1.68 3.83 12.37
CA ARG A 31 -1.45 2.45 11.93
C ARG A 31 -1.92 2.17 10.49
N PRO A 32 -3.18 2.47 10.10
CA PRO A 32 -3.60 2.27 8.72
C PRO A 32 -2.78 3.13 7.75
N THR A 33 -2.37 4.34 8.15
CA THR A 33 -1.46 5.17 7.34
C THR A 33 -0.09 4.53 7.13
N LEU A 34 0.51 3.95 8.17
CA LEU A 34 1.80 3.25 8.05
C LEU A 34 1.69 2.01 7.16
N TRP A 35 0.60 1.26 7.27
CA TRP A 35 0.34 0.10 6.41
C TRP A 35 0.13 0.50 4.94
N LEU A 36 -0.61 1.58 4.69
CA LEU A 36 -0.74 2.16 3.35
C LEU A 36 0.63 2.63 2.84
N ALA A 37 1.42 3.34 3.65
CA ALA A 37 2.76 3.77 3.26
C ALA A 37 3.68 2.58 2.91
N GLY A 38 3.61 1.49 3.68
CA GLY A 38 4.34 0.26 3.40
C GLY A 38 3.88 -0.42 2.11
N LEU A 39 2.57 -0.54 1.90
CA LEU A 39 1.99 -1.09 0.67
C LEU A 39 2.38 -0.26 -0.56
N TRP A 40 2.41 1.07 -0.42
CA TRP A 40 2.87 2.00 -1.44
C TRP A 40 4.36 1.82 -1.74
N ALA A 41 5.20 1.75 -0.71
CA ALA A 41 6.64 1.58 -0.88
C ALA A 41 6.96 0.24 -1.56
N LEU A 42 6.26 -0.84 -1.20
CA LEU A 42 6.40 -2.15 -1.83
C LEU A 42 6.08 -2.08 -3.33
N GLY A 43 4.93 -1.51 -3.71
CA GLY A 43 4.61 -1.36 -5.13
C GLY A 43 5.55 -0.42 -5.86
N PHE A 44 5.99 0.67 -5.22
CA PHE A 44 6.96 1.59 -5.80
C PHE A 44 8.26 0.86 -6.16
N VAL A 45 8.83 0.10 -5.22
CA VAL A 45 10.06 -0.67 -5.47
C VAL A 45 9.85 -1.71 -6.59
N ALA A 46 8.70 -2.39 -6.60
CA ALA A 46 8.39 -3.38 -7.64
C ALA A 46 8.26 -2.75 -9.04
N PHE A 47 7.53 -1.63 -9.17
CA PHE A 47 7.37 -0.94 -10.45
C PHE A 47 8.66 -0.22 -10.88
N TRP A 48 9.41 0.36 -9.94
CA TRP A 48 10.69 0.99 -10.22
C TRP A 48 11.71 -0.03 -10.73
N GLY A 49 11.81 -1.20 -10.12
CA GLY A 49 12.71 -2.27 -10.59
C GLY A 49 12.44 -2.72 -12.02
N TYR A 50 11.18 -2.64 -12.47
CA TYR A 50 10.77 -2.91 -13.85
C TYR A 50 11.03 -1.75 -14.80
N LEU A 51 10.58 -0.54 -14.44
CA LEU A 51 10.69 0.65 -15.30
C LEU A 51 12.13 1.17 -15.40
N ALA A 52 12.96 0.99 -14.38
CA ALA A 52 14.38 1.37 -14.39
C ALA A 52 15.29 0.31 -15.05
N GLY A 53 14.74 -0.83 -15.50
CA GLY A 53 15.50 -1.88 -16.17
C GLY A 53 16.60 -2.54 -15.32
N CYS A 54 16.59 -2.34 -14.00
CA CYS A 54 17.67 -2.78 -13.12
C CYS A 54 17.63 -4.29 -12.81
N CYS A 55 16.42 -4.88 -12.75
CA CYS A 55 16.24 -6.28 -12.29
C CYS A 55 15.27 -7.12 -13.14
N VAL A 56 14.56 -6.52 -14.09
CA VAL A 56 13.50 -7.17 -14.90
C VAL A 56 13.62 -6.64 -16.33
N PRO A 57 13.33 -7.43 -17.38
CA PRO A 57 13.38 -6.95 -18.77
C PRO A 57 12.57 -5.66 -18.91
N ALA A 58 13.24 -4.59 -19.32
CA ALA A 58 12.64 -3.27 -19.45
C ALA A 58 11.54 -3.26 -20.53
N PRO A 59 10.52 -2.41 -20.41
CA PRO A 59 9.55 -2.19 -21.48
C PRO A 59 10.25 -1.79 -22.79
N LEU A 60 9.67 -2.18 -23.93
CA LEU A 60 10.15 -1.78 -25.26
C LEU A 60 10.01 -0.26 -25.51
N ASP A 61 9.12 0.40 -24.78
CA ASP A 61 8.86 1.83 -24.88
C ASP A 61 9.61 2.59 -23.78
N VAL A 62 10.32 3.65 -24.18
CA VAL A 62 11.08 4.51 -23.25
C VAL A 62 10.10 5.34 -22.42
N VAL A 63 10.03 5.07 -21.12
CA VAL A 63 9.28 5.89 -20.17
C VAL A 63 10.16 7.09 -19.79
N ASP A 64 9.75 8.31 -20.19
CA ASP A 64 10.52 9.56 -19.97
C ASP A 64 10.81 9.87 -18.49
N ARG A 65 9.97 9.38 -17.56
CA ARG A 65 10.12 9.60 -16.10
C ARG A 65 9.81 8.33 -15.29
N PRO A 66 10.70 7.32 -15.32
CA PRO A 66 10.41 6.01 -14.76
C PRO A 66 10.12 6.04 -13.24
N MET A 67 10.68 7.03 -12.52
CA MET A 67 10.53 7.13 -11.07
C MET A 67 9.15 7.69 -10.71
N GLY A 68 8.77 8.80 -11.36
CA GLY A 68 7.48 9.43 -11.17
C GLY A 68 6.34 8.49 -11.56
N THR A 69 6.51 7.77 -12.67
CA THR A 69 5.55 6.77 -13.13
C THR A 69 5.44 5.59 -12.14
N ALA A 70 6.54 5.04 -11.62
CA ALA A 70 6.49 3.97 -10.61
C ALA A 70 5.78 4.41 -9.33
N MET A 71 6.09 5.62 -8.83
CA MET A 71 5.44 6.19 -7.65
C MET A 71 3.94 6.40 -7.89
N GLY A 72 3.60 6.95 -9.07
CA GLY A 72 2.23 7.21 -9.49
C GLY A 72 1.41 5.93 -9.67
N LEU A 73 1.98 4.89 -10.28
CA LEU A 73 1.36 3.57 -10.42
C LEU A 73 1.03 2.97 -9.05
N SER A 74 2.00 2.90 -8.15
CA SER A 74 1.78 2.39 -6.80
C SER A 74 0.74 3.22 -6.04
N PHE A 75 0.81 4.55 -6.12
CA PHE A 75 -0.15 5.45 -5.48
C PHE A 75 -1.57 5.27 -6.05
N SER A 76 -1.70 5.14 -7.36
CA SER A 76 -2.99 4.93 -8.02
C SER A 76 -3.64 3.60 -7.64
N ASN A 77 -2.84 2.56 -7.41
CA ASN A 77 -3.32 1.27 -6.89
C ASN A 77 -3.80 1.38 -5.45
N LEU A 78 -3.20 2.27 -4.64
CA LEU A 78 -3.66 2.50 -3.28
C LEU A 78 -5.03 3.17 -3.23
N PHE A 79 -5.32 4.08 -4.16
CA PHE A 79 -6.58 4.81 -4.19
C PHE A 79 -7.41 4.50 -5.45
N PRO A 80 -7.92 3.26 -5.59
CA PRO A 80 -8.67 2.87 -6.80
C PRO A 80 -9.95 3.69 -6.99
N LEU A 81 -10.52 4.21 -5.89
CA LEU A 81 -11.73 5.04 -5.90
C LEU A 81 -11.62 6.32 -6.73
N PHE A 82 -10.40 6.89 -6.85
CA PHE A 82 -10.20 8.12 -7.61
C PHE A 82 -9.90 7.87 -9.10
N GLY A 83 -9.64 6.63 -9.51
CA GLY A 83 -9.46 6.27 -10.92
C GLY A 83 -8.16 6.74 -11.58
N PHE A 84 -7.22 7.34 -10.84
CA PHE A 84 -5.97 7.93 -11.37
C PHE A 84 -5.18 7.00 -12.31
N GLY A 85 -5.13 5.70 -12.00
CA GLY A 85 -4.38 4.73 -12.79
C GLY A 85 -4.97 4.54 -14.19
N ARG A 86 -6.30 4.55 -14.32
CA ARG A 86 -6.97 4.36 -15.61
C ARG A 86 -7.03 5.63 -16.45
N THR A 87 -6.94 6.80 -15.82
CA THR A 87 -7.03 8.09 -16.53
C THR A 87 -5.68 8.61 -16.96
N PHE A 88 -4.64 8.47 -16.12
CA PHE A 88 -3.33 9.06 -16.37
C PHE A 88 -2.24 8.04 -16.71
N LEU A 89 -2.44 6.76 -16.39
CA LEU A 89 -1.40 5.71 -16.47
C LEU A 89 -1.86 4.48 -17.28
N ALA A 90 -2.88 4.64 -18.13
CA ALA A 90 -3.51 3.52 -18.82
C ALA A 90 -2.57 2.80 -19.79
N ALA A 91 -1.69 3.55 -20.47
CA ALA A 91 -0.71 2.99 -21.42
C ALA A 91 0.31 2.11 -20.68
N GLU A 92 0.77 2.60 -19.53
CA GLU A 92 1.71 1.93 -18.66
C GLU A 92 1.07 0.68 -18.05
N LEU A 93 -0.21 0.78 -17.62
CA LEU A 93 -1.01 -0.36 -17.13
C LEU A 93 -1.12 -1.49 -18.17
N ALA A 94 -1.32 -1.15 -19.44
CA ALA A 94 -1.44 -2.13 -20.52
C ALA A 94 -0.11 -2.89 -20.73
N GLY A 95 1.01 -2.17 -20.71
CA GLY A 95 2.36 -2.69 -20.92
C GLY A 95 3.00 -3.46 -19.75
N LEU A 96 2.32 -3.57 -18.60
CA LEU A 96 2.89 -4.34 -17.48
C LEU A 96 2.85 -5.86 -17.70
N PRO A 97 3.90 -6.58 -17.27
CA PRO A 97 3.93 -8.04 -17.23
C PRO A 97 2.89 -8.56 -16.22
N ALA A 98 2.46 -9.81 -16.44
CA ALA A 98 1.40 -10.44 -15.65
C ALA A 98 1.67 -10.41 -14.14
N VAL A 99 2.92 -10.61 -13.71
CA VAL A 99 3.31 -10.61 -12.28
C VAL A 99 3.05 -9.25 -11.63
N LEU A 100 3.39 -8.15 -12.31
CA LEU A 100 3.18 -6.80 -11.78
C LEU A 100 1.70 -6.40 -11.80
N LYS A 101 0.91 -6.92 -12.74
CA LYS A 101 -0.55 -6.78 -12.74
C LYS A 101 -1.17 -7.48 -11.52
N VAL A 102 -0.68 -8.66 -11.15
CA VAL A 102 -1.11 -9.36 -9.92
C VAL A 102 -0.74 -8.54 -8.67
N ILE A 103 0.46 -7.97 -8.61
CA ILE A 103 0.88 -7.10 -7.50
C ILE A 103 0.00 -5.85 -7.41
N SER A 104 -0.30 -5.21 -8.54
CA SER A 104 -1.25 -4.07 -8.60
C SER A 104 -2.65 -4.46 -8.09
N GLY A 105 -3.15 -5.64 -8.50
CA GLY A 105 -4.40 -6.21 -7.97
C GLY A 105 -4.35 -6.43 -6.46
N PHE A 106 -3.25 -6.98 -5.94
CA PHE A 106 -3.07 -7.16 -4.50
C PHE A 106 -3.05 -5.82 -3.76
N GLN A 107 -2.31 -4.82 -4.27
CA GLN A 107 -2.29 -3.48 -3.68
C GLN A 107 -3.68 -2.86 -3.62
N THR A 108 -4.47 -2.94 -4.68
CA THR A 108 -5.84 -2.39 -4.71
C THR A 108 -6.80 -3.10 -3.75
N VAL A 109 -6.70 -4.43 -3.64
CA VAL A 109 -7.56 -5.21 -2.72
C VAL A 109 -7.22 -4.89 -1.27
N PHE A 110 -5.94 -4.81 -0.91
CA PHE A 110 -5.52 -4.53 0.46
C PHE A 110 -5.66 -3.06 0.85
N SER A 111 -5.58 -2.14 -0.12
CA SER A 111 -5.75 -0.72 0.18
C SER A 111 -7.18 -0.38 0.58
N LEU A 112 -8.20 -1.06 0.04
CA LEU A 112 -9.60 -0.79 0.36
C LEU A 112 -9.93 -0.94 1.86
N PRO A 113 -9.67 -2.08 2.52
CA PRO A 113 -9.86 -2.20 3.97
C PRO A 113 -9.02 -1.20 4.77
N LEU A 114 -7.78 -0.93 4.37
CA LEU A 114 -6.90 0.00 5.06
C LEU A 114 -7.40 1.46 4.97
N LEU A 115 -7.89 1.87 3.80
CA LEU A 115 -8.53 3.17 3.60
C LEU A 115 -9.83 3.28 4.37
N PHE A 116 -10.61 2.19 4.45
CA PHE A 116 -11.82 2.15 5.27
C PHE A 116 -11.49 2.35 6.75
N PHE A 117 -10.49 1.65 7.28
CA PHE A 117 -10.05 1.85 8.67
C PHE A 117 -9.47 3.25 8.92
N LEU A 118 -8.72 3.80 7.96
CA LEU A 118 -8.25 5.18 8.03
C LEU A 118 -9.43 6.16 8.13
N GLY A 119 -10.48 5.95 7.31
CA GLY A 119 -11.71 6.73 7.35
C GLY A 119 -12.45 6.62 8.68
N LEU A 120 -12.55 5.41 9.26
CA LEU A 120 -13.12 5.21 10.60
C LEU A 120 -12.33 5.95 11.68
N GLY A 121 -10.99 5.85 11.67
CA GLY A 121 -10.14 6.56 12.62
C GLY A 121 -10.25 8.08 12.50
N LEU A 122 -10.38 8.61 11.28
CA LEU A 122 -10.63 10.03 11.03
C LEU A 122 -12.00 10.46 11.58
N ARG A 123 -13.07 9.71 11.30
CA ARG A 123 -14.42 10.00 11.81
C ARG A 123 -14.43 10.05 13.34
N GLN A 124 -13.78 9.08 13.99
CA GLN A 124 -13.77 8.98 15.44
C GLN A 124 -12.98 10.12 16.10
N ARG A 125 -11.85 10.55 15.53
CA ARG A 125 -11.04 11.64 16.07
C ARG A 125 -11.67 13.02 15.84
N PHE A 126 -12.24 13.25 14.66
CA PHE A 126 -12.85 14.54 14.31
C PHE A 126 -14.32 14.67 14.72
N ARG A 127 -14.92 13.65 15.34
CA ARG A 127 -16.33 13.62 15.75
C ARG A 127 -17.28 14.05 14.62
N LEU A 128 -16.99 13.62 13.41
CA LEU A 128 -17.85 13.86 12.25
C LEU A 128 -19.13 13.02 12.47
N ARG A 129 -20.24 13.70 12.78
CA ARG A 129 -21.55 13.08 12.99
C ARG A 129 -22.13 12.62 11.66
#